data_AF-A0A7S3KVX3-F1
#
_entry.id   AF-A0A7S3KVX3-F1
#
_cell.length_a   1.000
_cell.length_b   1.000
_cell.length_c   1.000
_cell.angle_alpha   90.00
_cell.angle_beta   90.00
_cell.angle_gamma   90.00
#
_symmetry.space_group_name_H-M   'P 1'
#
loop_
_entity.id
_entity.type
_entity.pdbx_description
1 polymer ?
#
loop_
_entity_poly.entity_id
_entity_poly.type
_entity_poly.pdbx_seq_one_letter_code
_entity_poly.pdbx_strand_id
1 'polypeptide(L)'
;MVEFSTFDYVKMAYSVGLVIFSICIVTALMWAEKTSISEDSSPIVAFLAMWIGILWMTMVEGGQCSMVGLPPIDRELYKESHPITYSICSLGHKGDNLNRYLMGRQFMVIFINFTIGLAGAPVEDAEVFGLPDWLTAIFLGSGIAMVLTNVNIGQLTSQCNASHCMLDYINTHFMTFTLYVTLAIEFTGVMHVCYVIRDCFYWASGKPVVSAEPPKAGFTLFFYWIRVLFSVCVLGFAIAVTLAAIFDDKTAVWDGVPPIASVLLLLFFMVIIGMLEGMQIAFFAVCKLPEAERAKSPWAQKTVDLLFKNDGRNLPGFMVGRQMTVTLCFFIVGRILSVDVDMDAEGHTTSDNIFGVPDNFQTFLGMGFLGAILTTVLASITWQLVAGAFPLTFLSFPLVYILLNCALALEFTGLCHASWFFAMIHKRIAGFQRDEFYVGTPEERAAMGKKDDEESVASHAHVGTAFVNDETKMANKTKTVSNDENA
;
A
#
# COMPACT_ATOMS: atom_id res chain seq x y z
N MET A 1 25.23 5.59 -6.30
CA MET A 1 24.59 6.04 -5.04
C MET A 1 23.85 7.32 -5.36
N VAL A 2 22.65 7.53 -4.82
CA VAL A 2 21.97 8.83 -4.98
C VAL A 2 22.89 9.89 -4.39
N GLU A 3 23.31 10.88 -5.19
CA GLU A 3 24.10 11.99 -4.66
C GLU A 3 23.19 12.86 -3.80
N PHE A 4 23.59 13.04 -2.53
CA PHE A 4 22.89 13.89 -1.59
C PHE A 4 23.60 15.23 -1.49
N SER A 5 22.83 16.31 -1.61
CA SER A 5 23.34 17.66 -1.40
C SER A 5 23.61 17.91 0.10
N THR A 6 24.41 18.92 0.43
CA THR A 6 24.58 19.38 1.82
C THR A 6 23.23 19.67 2.50
N PHE A 7 22.27 20.20 1.75
CA PHE A 7 20.92 20.47 2.25
C PHE A 7 20.16 19.18 2.60
N ASP A 8 20.36 18.10 1.86
CA ASP A 8 19.75 16.81 2.17
C ASP A 8 20.30 16.21 3.47
N TYR A 9 21.61 16.35 3.73
CA TYR A 9 22.18 15.91 5.01
C TYR A 9 21.62 16.68 6.21
N VAL A 10 21.35 17.99 6.06
CA VAL A 10 20.69 18.78 7.11
C VAL A 10 19.27 18.29 7.37
N LYS A 11 18.48 18.04 6.32
CA LYS A 11 17.14 17.47 6.45
C LYS A 11 17.15 16.09 7.12
N MET A 12 18.11 15.24 6.74
CA MET A 12 18.31 13.93 7.39
C MET A 12 18.61 14.09 8.88
N ALA A 13 19.52 14.98 9.26
CA ALA A 13 19.87 15.19 10.67
C ALA A 13 18.68 15.66 11.51
N TYR A 14 17.92 16.65 11.01
CA TYR A 14 16.69 17.12 11.66
C TYR A 14 15.64 16.00 11.79
N SER A 15 15.37 15.28 10.70
CA SER A 15 14.39 14.20 10.68
C SER A 15 14.78 13.03 11.60
N VAL A 16 16.08 12.69 11.66
CA VAL A 16 16.59 11.68 12.60
C VAL A 16 16.36 12.14 14.05
N GLY A 17 16.62 13.42 14.34
CA GLY A 17 16.30 14.01 15.65
C GLY A 17 14.83 13.85 16.02
N LEU A 18 13.91 14.13 15.07
CA LEU A 18 12.47 13.95 15.28
C LEU A 18 12.09 12.48 15.54
N VAL A 19 12.65 11.54 14.78
CA VAL A 19 12.36 10.12 14.94
C VAL A 19 12.89 9.60 16.28
N ILE A 20 14.12 9.98 16.67
CA ILE A 20 14.69 9.61 17.98
C ILE A 20 13.82 10.16 19.10
N PHE A 21 13.44 11.43 19.02
CA PHE A 21 12.56 12.05 20.00
C PHE A 21 11.21 11.33 20.10
N SER A 22 10.63 10.96 18.95
CA SER A 22 9.37 10.22 18.88
C SER A 22 9.48 8.83 19.51
N ILE A 23 10.56 8.08 19.24
CA ILE A 23 10.82 6.79 19.89
C ILE A 23 10.91 6.95 21.41
N CYS A 24 11.62 7.98 21.88
CA CYS A 24 11.76 8.25 23.31
C CYS A 24 10.41 8.54 23.98
N ILE A 25 9.56 9.37 23.36
CA ILE A 25 8.21 9.66 23.84
C ILE A 25 7.38 8.38 23.92
N VAL A 26 7.29 7.64 22.82
CA VAL A 26 6.46 6.43 22.72
C VAL A 26 6.91 5.38 23.72
N THR A 27 8.22 5.16 23.84
CA THR A 27 8.77 4.19 24.80
C THR A 27 8.50 4.64 26.24
N ALA A 28 8.58 5.93 26.53
CA ALA A 28 8.28 6.44 27.86
C ALA A 28 6.80 6.33 28.21
N LEU A 29 5.89 6.55 27.25
CA LEU A 29 4.45 6.32 27.43
C LEU A 29 4.16 4.86 27.81
N MET A 30 4.80 3.90 27.13
CA MET A 30 4.65 2.48 27.46
C MET A 30 5.11 2.17 28.87
N TRP A 31 6.26 2.69 29.30
CA TRP A 31 6.80 2.45 30.64
C TRP A 31 6.08 3.23 31.74
N ALA A 32 5.35 4.27 31.38
CA ALA A 32 4.45 5.00 32.28
C ALA A 32 3.04 4.38 32.34
N GLU A 33 2.81 3.25 31.66
CA GLU A 33 1.50 2.59 31.58
C GLU A 33 0.42 3.53 31.01
N LYS A 34 0.79 4.32 30.00
CA LYS A 34 -0.06 5.32 29.32
C LYS A 34 -0.40 4.96 27.88
N THR A 35 -0.36 3.66 27.56
CA THR A 35 -0.84 3.10 26.28
C THR A 35 -1.73 1.91 26.58
N SER A 36 -2.74 1.64 25.73
CA SER A 36 -3.75 0.59 25.98
C SER A 36 -3.13 -0.77 26.36
N ILE A 37 -2.19 -1.30 25.57
CA ILE A 37 -1.57 -2.61 25.90
C ILE A 37 -0.70 -2.53 27.16
N SER A 38 -0.07 -1.38 27.44
CA SER A 38 0.77 -1.25 28.62
C SER A 38 -0.06 -1.22 29.91
N GLU A 39 -1.22 -0.59 29.88
CA GLU A 39 -2.18 -0.50 30.98
C GLU A 39 -2.88 -1.86 31.21
N ASP A 40 -3.32 -2.52 30.14
CA ASP A 40 -4.08 -3.78 30.24
C ASP A 40 -3.21 -5.01 30.54
N SER A 41 -1.93 -4.99 30.15
CA SER A 41 -1.05 -6.17 30.20
C SER A 41 0.30 -5.90 30.84
N SER A 42 1.19 -5.23 30.13
CA SER A 42 2.47 -4.75 30.68
C SER A 42 3.22 -3.87 29.68
N PRO A 43 4.08 -2.96 30.16
CA PRO A 43 4.98 -2.19 29.30
C PRO A 43 5.87 -3.03 28.38
N ILE A 44 6.35 -4.19 28.86
CA ILE A 44 7.22 -5.09 28.09
C ILE A 44 6.46 -5.69 26.90
N VAL A 45 5.22 -6.12 27.13
CA VAL A 45 4.37 -6.67 26.06
C VAL A 45 4.06 -5.59 25.02
N ALA A 46 3.71 -4.38 25.44
CA ALA A 46 3.54 -3.24 24.53
C ALA A 46 4.80 -2.96 23.71
N PHE A 47 5.97 -2.90 24.37
CA PHE A 47 7.24 -2.65 23.69
C PHE A 47 7.57 -3.73 22.64
N LEU A 48 7.44 -5.01 23.01
CA LEU A 48 7.71 -6.13 22.10
C LEU A 48 6.70 -6.17 20.95
N ALA A 49 5.40 -5.98 21.24
CA ALA A 49 4.35 -5.95 20.22
C ALA A 49 4.60 -4.85 19.19
N MET A 50 4.97 -3.64 19.65
CA MET A 50 5.29 -2.54 18.75
C MET A 50 6.51 -2.86 17.87
N TRP A 51 7.64 -3.26 18.45
CA TRP A 51 8.86 -3.47 17.66
C TRP A 51 8.79 -4.70 16.74
N ILE A 52 8.12 -5.77 17.15
CA ILE A 52 7.82 -6.91 16.27
C ILE A 52 6.91 -6.45 15.13
N GLY A 53 5.88 -5.66 15.44
CA GLY A 53 5.00 -5.07 14.43
C GLY A 53 5.77 -4.20 13.42
N ILE A 54 6.59 -3.26 13.90
CA ILE A 54 7.42 -2.38 13.06
C ILE A 54 8.36 -3.21 12.19
N LEU A 55 9.05 -4.21 12.76
CA LEU A 55 9.95 -5.08 12.02
C LEU A 55 9.20 -5.85 10.93
N TRP A 56 8.03 -6.40 11.26
CA TRP A 56 7.22 -7.09 10.26
C TRP A 56 6.78 -6.13 9.17
N MET A 57 6.31 -4.94 9.52
CA MET A 57 5.91 -3.91 8.56
C MET A 57 6.99 -3.64 7.51
N THR A 58 8.28 -3.66 7.90
CA THR A 58 9.38 -3.46 6.93
C THR A 58 9.33 -4.47 5.80
N MET A 59 9.10 -5.74 6.14
CA MET A 59 9.01 -6.82 5.17
C MET A 59 7.72 -6.73 4.35
N VAL A 60 6.62 -6.29 4.96
CA VAL A 60 5.34 -6.12 4.27
C VAL A 60 5.37 -5.01 3.22
N GLU A 61 6.02 -3.89 3.53
CA GLU A 61 6.16 -2.72 2.67
C GLU A 61 7.25 -2.88 1.63
N GLY A 62 8.48 -3.24 2.05
CA GLY A 62 9.58 -3.49 1.13
C GLY A 62 9.32 -4.70 0.25
N GLY A 63 8.73 -5.76 0.79
CA GLY A 63 8.34 -6.96 0.05
C GLY A 63 7.30 -6.67 -1.03
N GLN A 64 6.33 -5.78 -0.80
CA GLN A 64 5.42 -5.34 -1.86
C GLN A 64 6.17 -4.71 -3.04
N CYS A 65 7.12 -3.82 -2.76
CA CYS A 65 7.88 -3.12 -3.80
C CYS A 65 8.62 -4.12 -4.70
N SER A 66 9.27 -5.10 -4.10
CA SER A 66 9.96 -6.16 -4.82
C SER A 66 8.99 -7.11 -5.55
N MET A 67 7.92 -7.57 -4.90
CA MET A 67 6.97 -8.50 -5.51
C MET A 67 6.23 -7.90 -6.72
N VAL A 68 6.00 -6.59 -6.71
CA VAL A 68 5.32 -5.88 -7.80
C VAL A 68 6.31 -5.42 -8.88
N GLY A 69 7.55 -5.11 -8.51
CA GLY A 69 8.56 -4.60 -9.45
C GLY A 69 9.37 -5.68 -10.17
N LEU A 70 9.48 -6.89 -9.62
CA LEU A 70 10.22 -8.00 -10.23
C LEU A 70 9.54 -8.78 -11.37
N PRO A 71 8.20 -8.81 -11.57
CA PRO A 71 7.58 -9.60 -12.63
C PRO A 71 8.21 -9.43 -14.01
N PRO A 72 8.54 -8.20 -14.50
CA PRO A 72 9.08 -8.02 -15.85
C PRO A 72 10.47 -8.63 -16.08
N ILE A 73 11.20 -9.02 -15.04
CA ILE A 73 12.56 -9.56 -15.14
C ILE A 73 12.48 -11.09 -15.22
N ASP A 74 13.13 -11.69 -16.22
CA ASP A 74 13.24 -13.15 -16.31
C ASP A 74 13.90 -13.73 -15.05
N ARG A 75 13.16 -14.63 -14.40
CA ARG A 75 13.51 -15.27 -13.13
C ARG A 75 14.76 -16.12 -13.23
N GLU A 76 15.05 -16.70 -14.40
CA GLU A 76 16.24 -17.54 -14.57
C GLU A 76 17.53 -16.72 -14.47
N LEU A 77 17.48 -15.40 -14.70
CA LEU A 77 18.66 -14.52 -14.63
C LEU A 77 19.26 -14.39 -13.22
N TYR A 78 18.46 -14.60 -12.18
CA TYR A 78 18.89 -14.45 -10.79
C TYR A 78 18.73 -15.72 -9.96
N LYS A 79 18.45 -16.85 -10.60
CA LYS A 79 18.23 -18.14 -9.93
C LYS A 79 19.45 -18.61 -9.13
N GLU A 80 20.65 -18.46 -9.69
CA GLU A 80 21.89 -18.86 -9.02
C GLU A 80 22.33 -17.84 -7.96
N SER A 81 22.15 -16.54 -8.23
CA SER A 81 22.56 -15.47 -7.30
C SER A 81 21.60 -15.32 -6.11
N HIS A 82 20.29 -15.50 -6.33
CA HIS A 82 19.22 -15.26 -5.35
C HIS A 82 18.20 -16.41 -5.33
N PRO A 83 18.57 -17.60 -4.80
CA PRO A 83 17.71 -18.78 -4.83
C PRO A 83 16.42 -18.62 -4.01
N ILE A 84 16.45 -17.84 -2.91
CA ILE A 84 15.25 -17.60 -2.09
C ILE A 84 14.31 -16.66 -2.85
N THR A 85 14.82 -15.57 -3.42
CA THR A 85 14.04 -14.68 -4.28
C THR A 85 13.44 -15.43 -5.46
N TYR A 86 14.21 -16.29 -6.13
CA TYR A 86 13.69 -17.17 -7.18
C TYR A 86 12.52 -18.02 -6.71
N SER A 87 12.62 -18.65 -5.53
CA SER A 87 11.53 -19.45 -4.96
C SER A 87 10.29 -18.60 -4.63
N ILE A 88 10.49 -17.42 -4.04
CA ILE A 88 9.41 -16.49 -3.68
C ILE A 88 8.69 -16.02 -4.94
N CYS A 89 9.41 -15.56 -5.97
CA CYS A 89 8.84 -15.13 -7.24
C CYS A 89 8.23 -16.30 -8.03
N SER A 90 8.80 -17.50 -7.94
CA SER A 90 8.22 -18.70 -8.56
C SER A 90 6.84 -19.04 -8.01
N LEU A 91 6.61 -18.83 -6.71
CA LEU A 91 5.29 -19.01 -6.10
C LEU A 91 4.39 -17.79 -6.29
N GLY A 92 4.90 -16.59 -5.96
CA GLY A 92 4.11 -15.37 -5.92
C GLY A 92 3.74 -14.81 -7.29
N HIS A 93 4.47 -15.14 -8.36
CA HIS A 93 4.11 -14.77 -9.74
C HIS A 93 3.46 -15.90 -10.53
N LYS A 94 3.12 -17.02 -9.88
CA LYS A 94 2.40 -18.13 -10.52
C LYS A 94 0.90 -17.83 -10.56
N GLY A 95 0.33 -17.80 -11.76
CA GLY A 95 -1.11 -17.58 -11.95
C GLY A 95 -1.53 -16.23 -11.35
N ASP A 96 -2.61 -16.24 -10.56
CA ASP A 96 -3.12 -15.02 -9.92
C ASP A 96 -2.52 -14.76 -8.51
N ASN A 97 -1.45 -15.45 -8.13
CA ASN A 97 -0.88 -15.36 -6.77
C ASN A 97 -0.38 -13.97 -6.41
N LEU A 98 0.05 -13.14 -7.37
CA LEU A 98 0.48 -11.77 -7.07
C LEU A 98 -0.70 -10.94 -6.57
N ASN A 99 -1.88 -11.11 -7.19
CA ASN A 99 -3.11 -10.47 -6.73
C ASN A 99 -3.56 -11.01 -5.37
N ARG A 100 -3.34 -12.30 -5.09
CA ARG A 100 -3.63 -12.90 -3.78
C ARG A 100 -2.70 -12.36 -2.69
N TYR A 101 -1.41 -12.26 -3.00
CA TYR A 101 -0.40 -11.65 -2.15
C TYR A 101 -0.79 -10.21 -1.81
N LEU A 102 -1.07 -9.35 -2.80
CA LEU A 102 -1.46 -7.96 -2.57
C LEU A 102 -2.69 -7.84 -1.65
N MET A 103 -3.67 -8.72 -1.84
CA MET A 103 -4.88 -8.73 -1.01
C MET A 103 -4.59 -9.11 0.45
N GLY A 104 -3.95 -10.26 0.67
CA GLY A 104 -3.65 -10.73 2.03
C GLY A 104 -2.65 -9.81 2.75
N ARG A 105 -1.70 -9.26 2.00
CA ARG A 105 -0.76 -8.25 2.46
C ARG A 105 -1.44 -7.02 3.02
N GLN A 106 -2.42 -6.48 2.32
CA GLN A 106 -3.04 -5.22 2.75
C GLN A 106 -3.87 -5.42 4.04
N PHE A 107 -4.53 -6.56 4.21
CA PHE A 107 -5.16 -6.90 5.49
C PHE A 107 -4.13 -7.04 6.62
N MET A 108 -2.98 -7.65 6.34
CA MET A 108 -1.88 -7.76 7.30
C MET A 108 -1.33 -6.37 7.69
N VAL A 109 -1.26 -5.41 6.75
CA VAL A 109 -0.87 -4.03 7.07
C VAL A 109 -1.83 -3.38 8.06
N ILE A 110 -3.15 -3.54 7.89
CA ILE A 110 -4.12 -3.06 8.89
C ILE A 110 -3.80 -3.66 10.25
N PHE A 111 -3.71 -5.00 10.32
CA PHE A 111 -3.57 -5.72 11.57
C PHE A 111 -2.30 -5.29 12.33
N ILE A 112 -1.18 -5.17 11.60
CA ILE A 112 0.08 -4.71 12.18
C ILE A 112 -0.02 -3.25 12.62
N ASN A 113 -0.55 -2.34 11.80
CA ASN A 113 -0.69 -0.93 12.17
C ASN A 113 -1.61 -0.75 13.39
N PHE A 114 -2.69 -1.52 13.47
CA PHE A 114 -3.60 -1.50 14.60
C PHE A 114 -2.90 -2.00 15.87
N THR A 115 -2.16 -3.10 15.78
CA THR A 115 -1.36 -3.63 16.91
C THR A 115 -0.30 -2.62 17.38
N ILE A 116 0.41 -1.98 16.44
CA ILE A 116 1.38 -0.91 16.74
C ILE A 116 0.67 0.27 17.41
N GLY A 117 -0.51 0.65 16.92
CA GLY A 117 -1.34 1.70 17.49
C GLY A 117 -1.74 1.41 18.93
N LEU A 118 -2.33 0.24 19.21
CA LEU A 118 -2.69 -0.17 20.57
C LEU A 118 -1.48 -0.26 21.51
N ALA A 119 -0.32 -0.62 20.98
CA ALA A 119 0.90 -0.73 21.76
C ALA A 119 1.49 0.64 22.16
N GLY A 120 1.51 1.60 21.24
CA GLY A 120 2.29 2.83 21.39
C GLY A 120 1.51 4.15 21.37
N ALA A 121 0.23 4.14 20.98
CA ALA A 121 -0.58 5.35 21.01
C ALA A 121 -0.91 5.74 22.48
N PRO A 122 -0.86 7.05 22.80
CA PRO A 122 -1.22 7.53 24.13
C PRO A 122 -2.71 7.25 24.41
N VAL A 123 -3.02 6.90 25.67
CA VAL A 123 -4.38 7.02 26.20
C VAL A 123 -4.78 8.49 26.35
N GLU A 124 -6.07 8.76 26.59
CA GLU A 124 -6.56 10.12 26.79
C GLU A 124 -5.83 10.81 27.96
N ASP A 125 -5.54 12.10 27.75
CA ASP A 125 -4.80 12.95 28.71
C ASP A 125 -3.43 12.42 29.15
N ALA A 126 -2.81 11.55 28.36
CA ALA A 126 -1.47 11.06 28.66
C ALA A 126 -0.42 12.18 28.58
N GLU A 127 0.29 12.38 29.69
CA GLU A 127 1.43 13.28 29.77
C GLU A 127 2.74 12.50 29.93
N VAL A 128 3.81 13.02 29.34
CA VAL A 128 5.15 12.43 29.44
C VAL A 128 6.21 13.52 29.51
N PHE A 129 7.28 13.27 30.26
CA PHE A 129 8.44 14.17 30.40
C PHE A 129 8.17 15.62 30.84
N GLY A 130 6.95 15.95 31.27
CA GLY A 130 6.56 17.34 31.58
C GLY A 130 6.69 18.26 30.37
N LEU A 131 6.38 17.76 29.17
CA LEU A 131 6.43 18.57 27.95
C LEU A 131 5.39 19.71 27.99
N PRO A 132 5.71 20.89 27.42
CA PRO A 132 4.72 21.96 27.28
C PRO A 132 3.50 21.53 26.46
N ASP A 133 2.33 22.07 26.77
CA ASP A 133 1.03 21.70 26.17
C ASP A 133 1.05 21.69 24.64
N TRP A 134 1.68 22.69 24.01
CA TRP A 134 1.76 22.77 22.56
C TRP A 134 2.57 21.61 21.94
N LEU A 135 3.58 21.11 22.64
CA LEU A 135 4.41 19.99 22.18
C LEU A 135 3.70 18.66 22.44
N THR A 136 3.01 18.54 23.57
CA THR A 136 2.13 17.40 23.89
C THR A 136 1.01 17.28 22.86
N ALA A 137 0.33 18.38 22.53
CA ALA A 137 -0.71 18.42 21.51
C ALA A 137 -0.20 17.99 20.13
N ILE A 138 1.00 18.45 19.73
CA ILE A 138 1.62 18.04 18.47
C ILE A 138 2.00 16.57 18.52
N PHE A 139 2.84 16.12 19.45
CA PHE A 139 3.44 14.79 19.40
C PHE A 139 2.51 13.66 19.83
N LEU A 140 1.72 13.90 20.89
CA LEU A 140 0.82 12.91 21.49
C LEU A 140 -0.60 13.11 20.96
N GLY A 141 -1.15 14.32 21.06
CA GLY A 141 -2.53 14.61 20.67
C GLY A 141 -2.83 14.36 19.20
N SER A 142 -1.88 14.64 18.29
CA SER A 142 -2.05 14.31 16.86
C SER A 142 -1.59 12.89 16.48
N GLY A 143 -0.97 12.15 17.41
CA GLY A 143 -0.38 10.83 17.13
C GLY A 143 0.86 10.86 16.22
N ILE A 144 1.39 12.04 15.89
CA ILE A 144 2.52 12.17 14.95
C ILE A 144 3.80 11.46 15.45
N ALA A 145 4.01 11.31 16.76
CA ALA A 145 5.15 10.56 17.28
C ALA A 145 5.13 9.09 16.82
N MET A 146 3.97 8.46 16.91
CA MET A 146 3.77 7.09 16.43
C MET A 146 3.90 7.00 14.92
N VAL A 147 3.31 7.95 14.21
CA VAL A 147 3.42 8.05 12.75
C VAL A 147 4.88 8.16 12.33
N LEU A 148 5.66 9.09 12.89
CA LEU A 148 7.05 9.29 12.51
C LEU A 148 7.90 8.05 12.79
N THR A 149 7.65 7.37 13.92
CA THR A 149 8.34 6.14 14.30
C THR A 149 8.03 5.01 13.31
N ASN A 150 6.75 4.69 13.11
CA ASN A 150 6.31 3.58 12.26
C ASN A 150 6.61 3.85 10.78
N VAL A 151 6.32 5.06 10.28
CA VAL A 151 6.51 5.40 8.86
C VAL A 151 7.99 5.42 8.50
N ASN A 152 8.87 6.06 9.29
CA ASN A 152 10.29 6.11 8.91
C ASN A 152 10.96 4.75 9.04
N ILE A 153 10.72 4.02 10.13
CA ILE A 153 11.45 2.79 10.44
C ILE A 153 10.76 1.58 9.82
N GLY A 154 9.45 1.46 10.03
CA GLY A 154 8.65 0.31 9.63
C GLY A 154 8.27 0.28 8.15
N GLN A 155 8.26 1.42 7.44
CA GLN A 155 7.71 1.46 6.08
C GLN A 155 8.69 2.05 5.06
N LEU A 156 9.10 3.30 5.24
CA LEU A 156 9.88 4.05 4.25
C LEU A 156 11.30 3.54 4.10
N THR A 157 11.99 3.20 5.20
CA THR A 157 13.36 2.65 5.15
C THR A 157 13.44 1.43 4.23
N SER A 158 12.48 0.51 4.35
CA SER A 158 12.37 -0.68 3.51
C SER A 158 12.01 -0.33 2.07
N GLN A 159 11.06 0.58 1.85
CA GLN A 159 10.65 1.02 0.52
C GLN A 159 11.80 1.68 -0.26
N CYS A 160 12.61 2.54 0.38
CA CYS A 160 13.77 3.19 -0.24
C CYS A 160 14.86 2.19 -0.67
N ASN A 161 15.04 1.09 0.08
CA ASN A 161 15.98 0.04 -0.30
C ASN A 161 15.40 -0.87 -1.38
N ALA A 162 14.17 -1.35 -1.17
CA ALA A 162 13.49 -2.24 -2.10
C ALA A 162 13.21 -1.59 -3.46
N SER A 163 13.14 -0.26 -3.57
CA SER A 163 12.92 0.40 -4.87
C SER A 163 14.08 0.23 -5.86
N HIS A 164 15.29 -0.05 -5.37
CA HIS A 164 16.50 -0.22 -6.21
C HIS A 164 17.22 -1.55 -6.02
N CYS A 165 16.99 -2.23 -4.89
CA CYS A 165 17.66 -3.47 -4.50
C CYS A 165 16.60 -4.55 -4.26
N MET A 166 15.65 -4.70 -5.20
CA MET A 166 14.49 -5.58 -5.05
C MET A 166 14.92 -7.02 -4.79
N LEU A 167 15.89 -7.53 -5.57
CA LEU A 167 16.37 -8.91 -5.52
C LEU A 167 16.96 -9.25 -4.16
N ASP A 168 17.90 -8.43 -3.69
CA ASP A 168 18.60 -8.63 -2.43
C ASP A 168 17.65 -8.48 -1.23
N TYR A 169 16.72 -7.53 -1.31
CA TYR A 169 15.82 -7.22 -0.20
C TYR A 169 14.90 -8.40 0.16
N ILE A 170 14.33 -9.08 -0.84
CA ILE A 170 13.44 -10.22 -0.59
C ILE A 170 14.15 -11.58 -0.53
N ASN A 171 15.47 -11.62 -0.66
CA ASN A 171 16.25 -12.86 -0.59
C ASN A 171 16.42 -13.37 0.85
N THR A 172 15.32 -13.47 1.60
CA THR A 172 15.30 -13.83 3.02
C THR A 172 14.16 -14.79 3.34
N HIS A 173 14.37 -15.67 4.32
CA HIS A 173 13.32 -16.55 4.81
C HIS A 173 12.18 -15.79 5.50
N PHE A 174 12.44 -14.59 6.01
CA PHE A 174 11.41 -13.75 6.60
C PHE A 174 10.38 -13.29 5.54
N MET A 175 10.84 -12.98 4.32
CA MET A 175 9.93 -12.71 3.21
C MET A 175 9.14 -13.97 2.82
N THR A 176 9.78 -15.14 2.82
CA THR A 176 9.09 -16.40 2.52
C THR A 176 7.95 -16.65 3.53
N PHE A 177 8.22 -16.48 4.82
CA PHE A 177 7.21 -16.56 5.87
C PHE A 177 6.07 -15.56 5.62
N THR A 178 6.41 -14.30 5.33
CA THR A 178 5.44 -13.24 5.04
C THR A 178 4.56 -13.58 3.84
N LEU A 179 5.13 -14.13 2.76
CA LEU A 179 4.36 -14.59 1.60
C LEU A 179 3.35 -15.68 2.00
N TYR A 180 3.73 -16.68 2.78
CA TYR A 180 2.78 -17.72 3.21
C TYR A 180 1.67 -17.16 4.09
N VAL A 181 1.98 -16.26 5.02
CA VAL A 181 0.97 -15.62 5.88
C VAL A 181 -0.01 -14.81 5.05
N THR A 182 0.46 -14.04 4.08
CA THR A 182 -0.44 -13.26 3.19
C THR A 182 -1.34 -14.16 2.35
N LEU A 183 -0.83 -15.26 1.79
CA LEU A 183 -1.66 -16.22 1.06
C LEU A 183 -2.69 -16.91 1.99
N ALA A 184 -2.31 -17.20 3.24
CA ALA A 184 -3.24 -17.75 4.23
C ALA A 184 -4.33 -16.74 4.63
N ILE A 185 -3.99 -15.46 4.74
CA ILE A 185 -4.96 -14.39 5.01
C ILE A 185 -5.92 -14.22 3.82
N GLU A 186 -5.42 -14.21 2.58
CA GLU A 186 -6.29 -14.14 1.39
C GLU A 186 -7.28 -15.32 1.36
N PHE A 187 -6.82 -16.51 1.77
CA PHE A 187 -7.67 -17.70 1.82
C PHE A 187 -8.93 -17.49 2.69
N THR A 188 -8.85 -16.68 3.75
CA THR A 188 -10.00 -16.39 4.65
C THR A 188 -11.18 -15.74 3.92
N GLY A 189 -10.94 -15.00 2.84
CA GLY A 189 -11.99 -14.37 2.04
C GLY A 189 -12.48 -13.02 2.53
N VAL A 190 -11.96 -12.47 3.65
CA VAL A 190 -12.44 -11.20 4.24
C VAL A 190 -12.44 -10.04 3.24
N MET A 191 -11.49 -10.03 2.30
CA MET A 191 -11.28 -8.94 1.33
C MET A 191 -11.72 -9.28 -0.12
N HIS A 192 -12.43 -10.40 -0.32
CA HIS A 192 -12.80 -10.89 -1.66
C HIS A 192 -13.71 -9.96 -2.47
N VAL A 193 -14.43 -9.04 -1.82
CA VAL A 193 -15.21 -7.99 -2.49
C VAL A 193 -14.34 -7.15 -3.44
N CYS A 194 -13.05 -6.98 -3.14
CA CYS A 194 -12.12 -6.25 -4.01
C CYS A 194 -11.95 -6.91 -5.39
N TYR A 195 -12.04 -8.24 -5.49
CA TYR A 195 -12.02 -8.92 -6.79
C TYR A 195 -13.26 -8.60 -7.62
N VAL A 196 -14.44 -8.54 -6.97
CA VAL A 196 -15.68 -8.15 -7.66
C VAL A 196 -15.60 -6.72 -8.14
N ILE A 197 -15.16 -5.78 -7.28
CA ILE A 197 -15.04 -4.37 -7.66
C ILE A 197 -14.07 -4.23 -8.84
N ARG A 198 -12.91 -4.90 -8.77
CA ARG A 198 -11.95 -4.94 -9.88
C ARG A 198 -12.62 -5.45 -11.16
N ASP A 199 -13.33 -6.57 -11.10
CA ASP A 199 -14.00 -7.16 -12.27
C ASP A 199 -15.08 -6.23 -12.86
N CYS A 200 -15.77 -5.44 -12.02
CA CYS A 200 -16.66 -4.38 -12.48
C CYS A 200 -15.91 -3.29 -13.27
N PHE A 201 -14.70 -2.91 -12.84
CA PHE A 201 -13.87 -1.95 -13.60
C PHE A 201 -13.40 -2.53 -14.94
N TYR A 202 -13.05 -3.81 -15.00
CA TYR A 202 -12.74 -4.50 -16.27
C TYR A 202 -13.93 -4.44 -17.22
N TRP A 203 -15.12 -4.81 -16.71
CA TRP A 203 -16.36 -4.77 -17.48
C TRP A 203 -16.69 -3.35 -17.97
N ALA A 204 -16.62 -2.35 -17.08
CA ALA A 204 -16.86 -0.93 -17.42
C ALA A 204 -15.84 -0.39 -18.44
N SER A 205 -14.61 -0.90 -18.42
CA SER A 205 -13.56 -0.55 -19.38
C SER A 205 -13.67 -1.30 -20.71
N GLY A 206 -14.66 -2.18 -20.88
CA GLY A 206 -14.86 -2.99 -22.08
C GLY A 206 -13.76 -4.03 -22.31
N LYS A 207 -13.04 -4.44 -21.27
CA LYS A 207 -11.89 -5.35 -21.35
C LYS A 207 -12.20 -6.64 -20.58
N PRO A 208 -12.04 -7.84 -21.17
CA PRO A 208 -12.31 -9.08 -20.46
C PRO A 208 -11.31 -9.26 -19.30
N VAL A 209 -11.79 -9.82 -18.18
CA VAL A 209 -10.93 -10.27 -17.08
C VAL A 209 -10.16 -11.49 -17.57
N VAL A 210 -8.88 -11.32 -17.89
CA VAL A 210 -7.99 -12.44 -18.26
C VAL A 210 -7.33 -12.94 -16.98
N SER A 211 -7.83 -14.05 -16.44
CA SER A 211 -7.13 -14.79 -15.37
C SER A 211 -6.09 -15.69 -16.01
N ALA A 212 -4.93 -15.82 -15.36
CA ALA A 212 -3.91 -16.78 -15.74
C ALA A 212 -4.24 -18.21 -15.27
N GLU A 213 -5.38 -18.41 -14.61
CA GLU A 213 -5.86 -19.69 -14.10
C GLU A 213 -7.08 -20.20 -14.89
N PRO A 214 -7.29 -21.53 -14.97
CA PRO A 214 -8.46 -22.09 -15.61
C PRO A 214 -9.75 -21.62 -14.91
N PRO A 215 -10.88 -21.54 -15.64
CA PRO A 215 -12.16 -21.15 -15.06
C PRO A 215 -12.50 -21.99 -13.82
N LYS A 216 -12.87 -21.33 -12.73
CA LYS A 216 -13.24 -21.99 -11.48
C LYS A 216 -14.48 -22.86 -11.73
N ALA A 217 -14.43 -24.13 -11.33
CA ALA A 217 -15.53 -25.09 -11.50
C ALA A 217 -15.87 -25.82 -10.19
N GLY A 218 -17.11 -26.33 -10.10
CA GLY A 218 -17.58 -27.15 -8.99
C GLY A 218 -17.44 -26.47 -7.62
N PHE A 219 -16.86 -27.19 -6.66
CA PHE A 219 -16.69 -26.72 -5.28
C PHE A 219 -15.82 -25.45 -5.18
N THR A 220 -14.79 -25.32 -6.02
CA THR A 220 -13.90 -24.14 -6.02
C THR A 220 -14.65 -22.86 -6.39
N LEU A 221 -15.60 -22.95 -7.34
CA LEU A 221 -16.45 -21.82 -7.72
C LEU A 221 -17.42 -21.46 -6.59
N PHE A 222 -18.06 -22.46 -5.99
CA PHE A 222 -18.97 -22.27 -4.86
C PHE A 222 -18.27 -21.64 -3.66
N PHE A 223 -17.11 -22.17 -3.27
CA PHE A 223 -16.30 -21.65 -2.16
C PHE A 223 -15.80 -20.23 -2.42
N TYR A 224 -15.46 -19.89 -3.67
CA TYR A 224 -15.13 -18.52 -4.06
C TYR A 224 -16.32 -17.56 -3.82
N TRP A 225 -17.52 -17.90 -4.30
CA TRP A 225 -18.69 -17.03 -4.16
C TRP A 225 -19.18 -16.88 -2.72
N ILE A 226 -19.03 -17.90 -1.87
CA ILE A 226 -19.31 -17.77 -0.43
C ILE A 226 -18.40 -16.71 0.19
N ARG A 227 -17.09 -16.75 -0.09
CA ARG A 227 -16.13 -15.78 0.44
C ARG A 227 -16.40 -14.37 -0.07
N VAL A 228 -16.78 -14.25 -1.34
CA VAL A 228 -17.25 -12.98 -1.91
C VAL A 228 -18.49 -12.46 -1.17
N LEU A 229 -19.51 -13.31 -0.97
CA LEU A 229 -20.73 -12.91 -0.26
C LEU A 229 -20.42 -12.47 1.18
N PHE A 230 -19.59 -13.23 1.89
CA PHE A 230 -19.11 -12.88 3.23
C PHE A 230 -18.42 -11.51 3.24
N SER A 231 -17.49 -11.27 2.32
CA SER A 231 -16.77 -10.00 2.20
C SER A 231 -17.71 -8.82 1.88
N VAL A 232 -18.69 -9.03 0.99
CA VAL A 232 -19.72 -8.02 0.67
C VAL A 232 -20.56 -7.70 1.90
N CYS A 233 -20.97 -8.70 2.68
CA CYS A 233 -21.72 -8.49 3.91
C CYS A 233 -20.90 -7.71 4.95
N VAL A 234 -19.63 -8.06 5.15
CA VAL A 234 -18.72 -7.34 6.07
C VAL A 234 -18.54 -5.88 5.64
N LEU A 235 -18.30 -5.63 4.35
CA LEU A 235 -18.17 -4.27 3.82
C LEU A 235 -19.47 -3.48 3.96
N GLY A 236 -20.61 -4.09 3.60
CA GLY A 236 -21.92 -3.45 3.71
C GLY A 236 -22.27 -3.09 5.14
N PHE A 237 -21.95 -3.98 6.09
CA PHE A 237 -22.10 -3.72 7.51
C PHE A 237 -21.19 -2.58 8.00
N ALA A 238 -19.91 -2.58 7.61
CA ALA A 238 -18.98 -1.50 7.95
C ALA A 238 -19.48 -0.14 7.43
N ILE A 239 -19.94 -0.07 6.18
CA ILE A 239 -20.52 1.15 5.60
C ILE A 239 -21.77 1.58 6.38
N ALA A 240 -22.66 0.65 6.72
CA ALA A 240 -23.90 0.97 7.44
C ALA A 240 -23.61 1.55 8.83
N VAL A 241 -22.73 0.91 9.61
CA VAL A 241 -22.30 1.40 10.93
C VAL A 241 -21.64 2.77 10.81
N THR A 242 -20.71 2.95 9.86
CA THR A 242 -20.05 4.24 9.65
C THR A 242 -21.04 5.35 9.31
N LEU A 243 -21.96 5.11 8.38
CA LEU A 243 -22.95 6.13 8.02
C LEU A 243 -23.87 6.44 9.19
N ALA A 244 -24.34 5.44 9.93
CA ALA A 244 -25.14 5.65 11.13
C ALA A 244 -24.38 6.47 12.17
N ALA A 245 -23.11 6.13 12.45
CA ALA A 245 -22.25 6.89 13.36
C ALA A 245 -22.12 8.36 12.93
N ILE A 246 -21.89 8.61 11.63
CA ILE A 246 -21.74 9.97 11.09
C ILE A 246 -23.04 10.78 11.24
N PHE A 247 -24.21 10.17 10.97
CA PHE A 247 -25.50 10.89 11.03
C PHE A 247 -26.06 11.02 12.45
N ASP A 248 -25.60 10.19 13.38
CA ASP A 248 -25.93 10.27 14.80
C ASP A 248 -24.94 11.13 15.61
N ASP A 249 -23.95 11.76 14.94
CA ASP A 249 -22.86 12.53 15.57
C ASP A 249 -22.03 11.71 16.59
N LYS A 250 -21.89 10.41 16.36
CA LYS A 250 -21.15 9.43 17.20
C LYS A 250 -19.81 9.05 16.59
N THR A 251 -19.08 10.04 16.08
CA THR A 251 -17.74 9.85 15.50
C THR A 251 -16.75 10.79 16.12
N ALA A 252 -15.47 10.44 16.05
CA ALA A 252 -14.39 11.28 16.58
C ALA A 252 -14.08 12.53 15.73
N VAL A 253 -14.94 12.92 14.77
CA VAL A 253 -14.77 14.12 13.95
C VAL A 253 -14.86 15.38 14.81
N TRP A 254 -14.21 16.48 14.39
CA TRP A 254 -14.23 17.72 15.17
C TRP A 254 -15.64 18.31 15.32
N ASP A 255 -15.89 18.89 16.49
CA ASP A 255 -17.11 19.61 16.79
C ASP A 255 -17.42 20.68 15.73
N GLY A 256 -18.67 20.69 15.28
CA GLY A 256 -19.18 21.66 14.30
C GLY A 256 -18.99 21.28 12.83
N VAL A 257 -18.40 20.12 12.52
CA VAL A 257 -18.41 19.58 11.15
C VAL A 257 -19.74 18.89 10.86
N PRO A 258 -20.56 19.36 9.90
CA PRO A 258 -21.85 18.74 9.61
C PRO A 258 -21.72 17.31 9.05
N PRO A 259 -22.66 16.39 9.30
CA PRO A 259 -22.59 15.00 8.82
C PRO A 259 -22.35 14.85 7.31
N ILE A 260 -23.03 15.68 6.50
CA ILE A 260 -22.86 15.67 5.04
C ILE A 260 -21.44 16.09 4.65
N ALA A 261 -20.87 17.08 5.35
CA ALA A 261 -19.49 17.50 5.10
C ALA A 261 -18.51 16.37 5.44
N SER A 262 -18.73 15.64 6.54
CA SER A 262 -17.95 14.46 6.91
C SER A 262 -17.99 13.37 5.83
N VAL A 263 -19.16 13.08 5.25
CA VAL A 263 -19.27 12.12 4.14
C VAL A 263 -18.51 12.60 2.90
N LEU A 264 -18.62 13.89 2.54
CA LEU A 264 -17.89 14.43 1.38
C LEU A 264 -16.38 14.43 1.59
N LEU A 265 -15.91 14.78 2.79
CA LEU A 265 -14.50 14.71 3.16
C LEU A 265 -13.99 13.27 3.12
N LEU A 266 -14.78 12.33 3.63
CA LEU A 266 -14.46 10.90 3.60
C LEU A 266 -14.25 10.43 2.16
N LEU A 267 -15.21 10.68 1.27
CA LEU A 267 -15.10 10.30 -0.14
C LEU A 267 -13.92 10.96 -0.83
N PHE A 268 -13.71 12.26 -0.59
CA PHE A 268 -12.60 13.01 -1.14
C PHE A 268 -11.25 12.40 -0.74
N PHE A 269 -11.01 12.20 0.56
CA PHE A 269 -9.74 11.64 1.04
C PHE A 269 -9.56 10.17 0.64
N MET A 270 -10.63 9.37 0.56
CA MET A 270 -10.54 8.00 0.06
C MET A 270 -10.08 7.94 -1.40
N VAL A 271 -10.52 8.88 -2.25
CA VAL A 271 -10.03 8.97 -3.62
C VAL A 271 -8.56 9.37 -3.64
N ILE A 272 -8.12 10.33 -2.82
CA ILE A 272 -6.71 10.73 -2.76
C ILE A 272 -5.83 9.56 -2.30
N ILE A 273 -6.20 8.87 -1.22
CA ILE A 273 -5.49 7.68 -0.72
C ILE A 273 -5.46 6.60 -1.81
N GLY A 274 -6.61 6.30 -2.42
CA GLY A 274 -6.73 5.30 -3.48
C GLY A 274 -5.84 5.60 -4.67
N MET A 275 -5.81 6.85 -5.12
CA MET A 275 -4.92 7.28 -6.17
C MET A 275 -3.46 7.08 -5.79
N LEU A 276 -3.03 7.50 -4.60
CA LEU A 276 -1.65 7.35 -4.13
C LEU A 276 -1.24 5.87 -3.98
N GLU A 277 -2.16 5.01 -3.53
CA GLU A 277 -1.98 3.57 -3.44
C GLU A 277 -1.86 2.90 -4.81
N GLY A 278 -2.75 3.23 -5.74
CA GLY A 278 -2.66 2.78 -7.12
C GLY A 278 -1.38 3.28 -7.82
N MET A 279 -0.98 4.54 -7.58
CA MET A 279 0.21 5.15 -8.17
C MET A 279 1.49 4.38 -7.83
N GLN A 280 1.64 3.92 -6.57
CA GLN A 280 2.81 3.13 -6.18
C GLN A 280 2.96 1.87 -7.03
N ILE A 281 1.86 1.12 -7.21
CA ILE A 281 1.84 -0.10 -8.01
C ILE A 281 2.12 0.22 -9.49
N ALA A 282 1.43 1.22 -10.05
CA ALA A 282 1.60 1.61 -11.44
C ALA A 282 3.03 2.08 -11.75
N PHE A 283 3.66 2.84 -10.84
CA PHE A 283 5.02 3.31 -11.00
C PHE A 283 6.01 2.14 -11.05
N PHE A 284 5.93 1.20 -10.11
CA PHE A 284 6.80 0.02 -10.12
C PHE A 284 6.64 -0.83 -11.38
N ALA A 285 5.40 -1.04 -11.83
CA ALA A 285 5.13 -1.76 -13.07
C ALA A 285 5.79 -1.09 -14.28
N VAL A 286 5.77 0.25 -14.36
CA VAL A 286 6.32 1.00 -15.51
C VAL A 286 7.84 1.18 -15.43
N CYS A 287 8.45 1.15 -14.25
CA CYS A 287 9.91 1.25 -14.07
C CYS A 287 10.72 0.18 -14.79
N LYS A 288 10.13 -0.95 -15.14
CA LYS A 288 10.84 -2.06 -15.78
C LYS A 288 10.40 -2.32 -17.22
N LEU A 289 9.44 -1.55 -17.75
CA LEU A 289 9.11 -1.58 -19.19
C LEU A 289 10.22 -0.89 -20.00
N PRO A 290 10.45 -1.19 -21.29
CA PRO A 290 11.33 -0.41 -22.16
C PRO A 290 10.76 0.98 -22.45
N GLU A 291 11.61 2.01 -22.65
CA GLU A 291 11.17 3.41 -22.89
C GLU A 291 10.14 3.53 -24.03
N ALA A 292 10.31 2.73 -25.11
CA ALA A 292 9.39 2.68 -26.24
C ALA A 292 7.95 2.23 -25.86
N GLU A 293 7.80 1.49 -24.76
CA GLU A 293 6.51 1.00 -24.25
C GLU A 293 5.94 1.85 -23.12
N ARG A 294 6.77 2.71 -22.50
CA ARG A 294 6.44 3.41 -21.24
C ARG A 294 5.33 4.47 -21.39
N ALA A 295 5.05 5.05 -22.57
CA ALA A 295 4.00 6.07 -22.65
C ALA A 295 3.45 6.39 -24.06
N LYS A 296 2.18 6.03 -24.30
CA LYS A 296 1.41 6.37 -25.51
C LYS A 296 0.55 7.64 -25.39
N SER A 297 0.47 8.23 -24.20
CA SER A 297 -0.38 9.40 -23.88
C SER A 297 0.48 10.57 -23.38
N PRO A 298 0.13 11.84 -23.71
CA PRO A 298 0.89 13.02 -23.27
C PRO A 298 1.02 13.15 -21.74
N TRP A 299 0.00 12.75 -20.98
CA TRP A 299 0.03 12.80 -19.51
C TRP A 299 0.87 11.67 -18.90
N ALA A 300 0.83 10.49 -19.51
CA ALA A 300 1.68 9.38 -19.10
C ALA A 300 3.16 9.71 -19.33
N GLN A 301 3.51 10.33 -20.47
CA GLN A 301 4.87 10.79 -20.78
C GLN A 301 5.35 11.78 -19.72
N LYS A 302 4.60 12.85 -19.45
CA LYS A 302 4.96 13.84 -18.41
C LYS A 302 5.20 13.22 -17.04
N THR A 303 4.38 12.23 -16.67
CA THR A 303 4.49 11.54 -15.38
C THR A 303 5.75 10.67 -15.33
N VAL A 304 6.00 9.88 -16.39
CA VAL A 304 7.20 9.05 -16.54
C VAL A 304 8.46 9.90 -16.55
N ASP A 305 8.50 10.97 -17.35
CA ASP A 305 9.63 11.90 -17.45
C ASP A 305 9.98 12.51 -16.08
N LEU A 306 8.95 12.91 -15.32
CA LEU A 306 9.15 13.43 -13.97
C LEU A 306 9.62 12.34 -13.01
N LEU A 307 9.07 11.13 -13.09
CA LEU A 307 9.40 10.01 -12.20
C LEU A 307 10.85 9.52 -12.38
N PHE A 308 11.36 9.47 -13.63
CA PHE A 308 12.72 9.01 -13.93
C PHE A 308 13.76 10.12 -13.97
N LYS A 309 13.37 11.37 -13.74
CA LYS A 309 14.31 12.49 -13.66
C LYS A 309 15.39 12.23 -12.59
N ASN A 310 16.62 12.67 -12.88
CA ASN A 310 17.79 12.55 -11.99
C ASN A 310 18.13 11.09 -11.62
N ASP A 311 18.38 10.23 -12.61
CA ASP A 311 18.70 8.79 -12.40
C ASP A 311 17.62 8.04 -11.58
N GLY A 312 16.35 8.40 -11.75
CA GLY A 312 15.25 7.78 -11.02
C GLY A 312 15.14 8.15 -9.55
N ARG A 313 15.80 9.21 -9.07
CA ARG A 313 15.69 9.70 -7.67
C ARG A 313 14.24 10.01 -7.27
N ASN A 314 13.42 10.46 -8.21
CA ASN A 314 12.05 10.86 -7.93
C ASN A 314 11.12 9.67 -7.62
N LEU A 315 11.47 8.43 -7.97
CA LEU A 315 10.68 7.26 -7.60
C LEU A 315 10.71 7.03 -6.07
N PRO A 316 11.86 6.80 -5.42
CA PRO A 316 11.87 6.69 -3.97
C PRO A 316 11.51 8.02 -3.26
N GLY A 317 11.79 9.17 -3.88
CA GLY A 317 11.29 10.46 -3.39
C GLY A 317 9.76 10.55 -3.35
N PHE A 318 9.09 10.04 -4.39
CA PHE A 318 7.65 9.88 -4.40
C PHE A 318 7.19 8.96 -3.27
N MET A 319 7.86 7.84 -3.01
CA MET A 319 7.47 6.92 -1.93
C MET A 319 7.46 7.63 -0.56
N VAL A 320 8.51 8.39 -0.27
CA VAL A 320 8.63 9.19 0.97
C VAL A 320 7.50 10.21 1.06
N GLY A 321 7.31 11.01 0.01
CA GLY A 321 6.28 12.06 -0.01
C GLY A 321 4.85 11.52 0.03
N ARG A 322 4.59 10.45 -0.74
CA ARG A 322 3.32 9.74 -0.81
C ARG A 322 2.93 9.21 0.56
N GLN A 323 3.84 8.56 1.28
CA GLN A 323 3.52 7.98 2.58
C GLN A 323 3.13 9.03 3.61
N MET A 324 3.75 10.21 3.55
CA MET A 324 3.34 11.35 4.37
C MET A 324 1.91 11.81 4.01
N THR A 325 1.60 12.00 2.72
CA THR A 325 0.24 12.38 2.29
C THR A 325 -0.79 11.34 2.71
N VAL A 326 -0.51 10.06 2.44
CA VAL A 326 -1.40 8.94 2.78
C VAL A 326 -1.67 8.93 4.28
N THR A 327 -0.62 9.09 5.11
CA THR A 327 -0.79 9.08 6.57
C THR A 327 -1.62 10.26 7.07
N LEU A 328 -1.41 11.46 6.53
CA LEU A 328 -2.21 12.64 6.86
C LEU A 328 -3.68 12.48 6.45
N CYS A 329 -3.93 11.91 5.26
CA CYS A 329 -5.29 11.60 4.82
C CYS A 329 -5.94 10.53 5.73
N PHE A 330 -5.21 9.48 6.09
CA PHE A 330 -5.69 8.45 7.01
C PHE A 330 -5.96 8.98 8.42
N PHE A 331 -5.25 10.00 8.89
CA PHE A 331 -5.57 10.65 10.16
C PHE A 331 -6.97 11.29 10.12
N ILE A 332 -7.25 12.08 9.07
CA ILE A 332 -8.57 12.73 8.91
C ILE A 332 -9.67 11.69 8.71
N VAL A 333 -9.44 10.72 7.82
CA VAL A 333 -10.38 9.63 7.55
C VAL A 333 -10.61 8.78 8.79
N GLY A 334 -9.55 8.51 9.57
CA GLY A 334 -9.63 7.78 10.83
C GLY A 334 -10.59 8.45 11.80
N ARG A 335 -10.49 9.76 12.00
CA ARG A 335 -11.43 10.50 12.87
C ARG A 335 -12.88 10.42 12.41
N ILE A 336 -13.14 10.47 11.10
CA ILE A 336 -14.49 10.36 10.54
C ILE A 336 -15.05 8.93 10.70
N LEU A 337 -14.19 7.91 10.64
CA LEU A 337 -14.58 6.50 10.68
C LEU A 337 -14.59 5.89 12.08
N SER A 338 -13.86 6.49 13.03
CA SER A 338 -13.83 6.05 14.42
C SER A 338 -15.21 6.29 15.04
N VAL A 339 -15.86 5.20 15.41
CA VAL A 339 -17.08 5.22 16.21
C VAL A 339 -16.70 5.64 17.62
N ASP A 340 -17.29 6.74 18.07
CA ASP A 340 -17.02 7.35 19.35
C ASP A 340 -18.35 7.48 20.10
N VAL A 341 -18.59 6.52 20.99
CA VAL A 341 -19.81 6.45 21.80
C VAL A 341 -19.38 6.43 23.25
N ASP A 342 -19.80 7.45 23.99
CA ASP A 342 -19.46 7.62 25.39
C ASP A 342 -19.84 6.39 26.22
N MET A 343 -18.86 5.86 26.95
CA MET A 343 -19.02 4.75 27.89
C MET A 343 -18.65 5.19 29.30
N ASP A 344 -19.34 4.65 30.31
CA ASP A 344 -18.98 4.83 31.71
C ASP A 344 -17.80 3.92 32.13
N ALA A 345 -17.35 4.08 33.37
CA ALA A 345 -16.23 3.31 33.91
C ALA A 345 -16.53 1.82 34.06
N GLU A 346 -17.81 1.43 34.05
CA GLU A 346 -18.29 0.06 34.08
C GLU A 346 -18.45 -0.56 32.68
N GLY A 347 -18.23 0.23 31.61
CA GLY A 347 -18.31 -0.20 30.22
C GLY A 347 -19.74 -0.19 29.64
N HIS A 348 -20.66 0.51 30.29
CA HIS A 348 -22.01 0.74 29.79
C HIS A 348 -22.08 2.05 29.02
N THR A 349 -22.91 2.09 27.97
CA THR A 349 -23.02 3.30 27.16
C THR A 349 -23.88 4.33 27.86
N THR A 350 -23.41 5.58 27.86
CA THR A 350 -24.15 6.71 28.43
C THR A 350 -25.12 7.33 27.43
N SER A 351 -24.98 6.95 26.15
CA SER A 351 -25.85 7.33 25.03
C SER A 351 -26.36 6.08 24.28
N ASP A 352 -27.32 6.29 23.38
CA ASP A 352 -27.91 5.21 22.60
C ASP A 352 -26.87 4.52 21.71
N ASN A 353 -26.80 3.19 21.76
CA ASN A 353 -25.92 2.41 20.89
C ASN A 353 -26.31 2.52 19.42
N ILE A 354 -25.31 2.37 18.53
CA ILE A 354 -25.56 2.34 17.09
C ILE A 354 -26.43 1.12 16.79
N PHE A 355 -27.58 1.37 16.16
CA PHE A 355 -28.61 0.35 15.91
C PHE A 355 -29.14 -0.37 17.17
N GLY A 356 -28.95 0.19 18.37
CA GLY A 356 -29.44 -0.41 19.62
C GLY A 356 -28.78 -1.75 19.97
N VAL A 357 -27.55 -1.98 19.53
CA VAL A 357 -26.80 -3.20 19.83
C VAL A 357 -26.39 -3.29 21.31
N PRO A 358 -26.06 -4.47 21.84
CA PRO A 358 -25.53 -4.60 23.21
C PRO A 358 -24.17 -3.92 23.39
N ASP A 359 -23.87 -3.46 24.61
CA ASP A 359 -22.64 -2.70 24.95
C ASP A 359 -21.35 -3.40 24.50
N ASN A 360 -21.22 -4.71 24.77
CA ASN A 360 -20.06 -5.49 24.32
C ASN A 360 -19.84 -5.42 22.80
N PHE A 361 -20.93 -5.37 22.03
CA PHE A 361 -20.84 -5.24 20.58
C PHE A 361 -20.54 -3.79 20.19
N GLN A 362 -21.08 -2.81 20.90
CA GLN A 362 -20.73 -1.39 20.72
C GLN A 362 -19.24 -1.15 20.98
N THR A 363 -18.65 -1.76 22.01
CA THR A 363 -17.20 -1.69 22.27
C THR A 363 -16.42 -2.22 21.07
N PHE A 364 -16.86 -3.34 20.47
CA PHE A 364 -16.26 -3.85 19.23
C PHE A 364 -16.38 -2.87 18.05
N LEU A 365 -17.51 -2.16 17.90
CA LEU A 365 -17.65 -1.11 16.88
C LEU A 365 -16.68 0.05 17.13
N GLY A 366 -16.48 0.42 18.39
CA GLY A 366 -15.55 1.48 18.84
C GLY A 366 -14.07 1.15 18.66
N MET A 367 -13.69 -0.13 18.50
CA MET A 367 -12.30 -0.53 18.25
C MET A 367 -11.73 -0.01 16.91
N GLY A 368 -12.56 0.57 16.02
CA GLY A 368 -12.08 1.14 14.76
C GLY A 368 -11.77 0.12 13.64
N PHE A 369 -11.93 -1.18 13.92
CA PHE A 369 -11.67 -2.26 12.95
C PHE A 369 -12.53 -2.13 11.67
N LEU A 370 -13.79 -1.70 11.80
CA LEU A 370 -14.69 -1.49 10.66
C LEU A 370 -14.20 -0.37 9.74
N GLY A 371 -13.75 0.75 10.31
CA GLY A 371 -13.16 1.86 9.54
C GLY A 371 -11.88 1.42 8.81
N ALA A 372 -11.07 0.60 9.46
CA ALA A 372 -9.87 0.04 8.85
C ALA A 372 -10.19 -0.92 7.68
N ILE A 373 -11.20 -1.79 7.81
CA ILE A 373 -11.67 -2.64 6.69
C ILE A 373 -12.19 -1.76 5.55
N LEU A 374 -13.05 -0.80 5.84
CA LEU A 374 -13.71 0.05 4.85
C LEU A 374 -12.66 0.80 4.00
N THR A 375 -11.69 1.45 4.65
CA THR A 375 -10.61 2.15 3.94
C THR A 375 -9.71 1.20 3.17
N THR A 376 -9.44 0.02 3.70
CA THR A 376 -8.58 -0.96 3.04
C THR A 376 -9.24 -1.52 1.79
N VAL A 377 -10.54 -1.79 1.82
CA VAL A 377 -11.29 -2.21 0.63
C VAL A 377 -11.38 -1.07 -0.38
N LEU A 378 -11.93 0.08 0.04
CA LEU A 378 -12.39 1.13 -0.89
C LEU A 378 -11.31 2.16 -1.24
N ALA A 379 -10.41 2.46 -0.32
CA ALA A 379 -9.37 3.47 -0.49
C ALA A 379 -7.97 2.89 -0.75
N SER A 380 -7.80 1.56 -0.73
CA SER A 380 -6.49 0.94 -0.94
C SER A 380 -6.51 -0.20 -1.97
N ILE A 381 -6.94 -1.41 -1.59
CA ILE A 381 -6.79 -2.62 -2.44
C ILE A 381 -7.48 -2.44 -3.79
N THR A 382 -8.70 -1.91 -3.82
CA THR A 382 -9.45 -1.72 -5.08
C THR A 382 -8.62 -0.93 -6.09
N TRP A 383 -7.98 0.16 -5.65
CA TRP A 383 -7.15 1.00 -6.49
C TRP A 383 -5.83 0.35 -6.87
N GLN A 384 -5.19 -0.37 -5.95
CA GLN A 384 -3.98 -1.14 -6.24
C GLN A 384 -4.23 -2.22 -7.30
N LEU A 385 -5.34 -2.96 -7.20
CA LEU A 385 -5.72 -3.99 -8.17
C LEU A 385 -6.03 -3.38 -9.55
N VAL A 386 -6.76 -2.26 -9.60
CA VAL A 386 -7.07 -1.56 -10.86
C VAL A 386 -5.80 -0.97 -11.49
N ALA A 387 -4.91 -0.38 -10.69
CA ALA A 387 -3.65 0.17 -11.17
C ALA A 387 -2.67 -0.92 -11.64
N GLY A 388 -2.62 -2.07 -10.95
CA GLY A 388 -1.85 -3.23 -11.39
C GLY A 388 -2.39 -3.83 -12.69
N ALA A 389 -3.71 -3.83 -12.88
CA ALA A 389 -4.35 -4.28 -14.11
C ALA A 389 -4.13 -3.34 -15.31
N PHE A 390 -4.09 -2.03 -15.07
CA PHE A 390 -4.05 -1.00 -16.12
C PHE A 390 -3.01 0.11 -15.86
N PRO A 391 -1.72 -0.21 -15.65
CA PRO A 391 -0.74 0.77 -15.15
C PRO A 391 -0.59 1.97 -16.09
N LEU A 392 -0.45 1.75 -17.40
CA LEU A 392 -0.30 2.84 -18.38
C LEU A 392 -1.56 3.73 -18.53
N THR A 393 -2.74 3.12 -18.45
CA THR A 393 -4.00 3.87 -18.47
C THR A 393 -4.15 4.69 -17.19
N PHE A 394 -3.77 4.11 -16.06
CA PHE A 394 -3.74 4.79 -14.78
C PHE A 394 -2.82 6.02 -14.81
N LEU A 395 -1.62 5.91 -15.39
CA LEU A 395 -0.71 7.06 -15.59
C LEU A 395 -1.23 8.16 -16.51
N SER A 396 -2.26 7.87 -17.32
CA SER A 396 -2.82 8.85 -18.25
C SER A 396 -3.77 9.85 -17.58
N PHE A 397 -4.14 9.63 -16.31
CA PHE A 397 -4.99 10.56 -15.56
C PHE A 397 -4.19 11.79 -15.08
N PRO A 398 -4.64 13.03 -15.36
CA PRO A 398 -3.92 14.25 -14.96
C PRO A 398 -3.68 14.36 -13.45
N LEU A 399 -4.60 13.80 -12.65
CA LEU A 399 -4.50 13.81 -11.19
C LEU A 399 -3.25 13.07 -10.69
N VAL A 400 -2.78 12.03 -11.40
CA VAL A 400 -1.54 11.31 -11.06
C VAL A 400 -0.34 12.25 -11.11
N TYR A 401 -0.24 13.08 -12.16
CA TYR A 401 0.84 14.05 -12.28
C TYR A 401 0.80 15.10 -11.16
N ILE A 402 -0.40 15.60 -10.81
CA ILE A 402 -0.57 16.57 -9.72
C ILE A 402 -0.14 15.96 -8.39
N LEU A 403 -0.62 14.75 -8.07
CA LEU A 403 -0.29 14.05 -6.84
C LEU A 403 1.20 13.69 -6.75
N LEU A 404 1.84 13.36 -7.86
CA LEU A 404 3.28 13.16 -7.92
C LEU A 404 4.03 14.44 -7.54
N ASN A 405 3.63 15.60 -8.06
CA ASN A 405 4.23 16.88 -7.70
C ASN A 405 3.98 17.23 -6.22
N CYS A 406 2.78 17.00 -5.70
CA CYS A 406 2.48 17.20 -4.27
C CYS A 406 3.33 16.30 -3.38
N ALA A 407 3.48 15.03 -3.72
CA ALA A 407 4.33 14.09 -2.99
C ALA A 407 5.80 14.55 -3.00
N LEU A 408 6.35 14.94 -4.15
CA LEU A 408 7.71 15.46 -4.24
C LEU A 408 7.90 16.77 -3.46
N ALA A 409 6.89 17.65 -3.45
CA ALA A 409 6.91 18.87 -2.64
C ALA A 409 6.89 18.57 -1.13
N LEU A 410 6.16 17.54 -0.70
CA LEU A 410 6.17 17.09 0.69
C LEU A 410 7.48 16.40 1.06
N GLU A 411 8.06 15.59 0.16
CA GLU A 411 9.40 15.02 0.34
C GLU A 411 10.45 16.12 0.55
N PHE A 412 10.33 17.23 -0.17
CA PHE A 412 11.23 18.36 -0.04
C PHE A 412 11.25 18.98 1.37
N THR A 413 10.15 18.87 2.14
CA THR A 413 10.07 19.38 3.53
C THR A 413 11.08 18.74 4.47
N GLY A 414 11.54 17.51 4.16
CA GLY A 414 12.52 16.81 4.98
C GLY A 414 11.96 16.06 6.18
N LEU A 415 10.65 16.10 6.46
CA LEU A 415 10.08 15.51 7.68
C LEU A 415 10.34 14.00 7.81
N CYS A 416 10.32 13.27 6.70
CA CYS A 416 10.61 11.83 6.64
C CYS A 416 11.98 11.49 6.03
N HIS A 417 12.93 12.44 6.00
CA HIS A 417 14.27 12.18 5.45
C HIS A 417 15.12 11.21 6.27
N ALA A 418 14.75 10.93 7.53
CA ALA A 418 15.38 9.90 8.34
C ALA A 418 15.32 8.51 7.67
N SER A 419 14.25 8.23 6.91
CA SER A 419 14.14 7.00 6.14
C SER A 419 15.29 6.77 5.17
N TRP A 420 15.78 7.82 4.49
CA TRP A 420 16.96 7.74 3.62
C TRP A 420 18.23 7.41 4.41
N PHE A 421 18.40 8.02 5.58
CA PHE A 421 19.55 7.76 6.45
C PHE A 421 19.56 6.30 6.94
N PHE A 422 18.43 5.82 7.45
CA PHE A 422 18.30 4.43 7.88
C PHE A 422 18.41 3.45 6.71
N ALA A 423 17.90 3.80 5.53
CA ALA A 423 18.05 2.98 4.32
C ALA A 423 19.53 2.83 3.94
N MET A 424 20.33 3.91 4.01
CA MET A 424 21.78 3.87 3.77
C MET A 424 22.50 2.97 4.76
N ILE A 425 22.17 3.07 6.06
CA ILE A 425 22.74 2.20 7.10
C ILE A 425 22.38 0.74 6.81
N HIS A 426 21.09 0.46 6.61
CA HIS A 426 20.60 -0.89 6.35
C HIS A 426 21.26 -1.49 5.10
N LYS A 427 21.31 -0.73 4.00
CA LYS A 427 21.99 -1.14 2.76
C LYS A 427 23.46 -1.49 2.99
N ARG A 428 24.17 -0.69 3.80
CA ARG A 428 25.60 -0.93 4.10
C ARG A 428 25.81 -2.15 4.97
N ILE A 429 24.94 -2.39 5.95
CA ILE A 429 24.99 -3.55 6.84
C ILE A 429 24.65 -4.84 6.08
N ALA A 430 23.59 -4.81 5.28
CA ALA A 430 23.11 -5.97 4.54
C ALA A 430 23.88 -6.23 3.24
N GLY A 431 24.69 -5.27 2.77
CA GLY A 431 25.49 -5.38 1.56
C GLY A 431 24.70 -5.29 0.26
N PHE A 432 23.48 -4.71 0.28
CA PHE A 432 22.60 -4.68 -0.88
C PHE A 432 23.24 -4.01 -2.09
N GLN A 433 23.08 -4.62 -3.25
CA GLN A 433 23.42 -4.07 -4.55
C GLN A 433 22.16 -3.68 -5.31
N ARG A 434 22.33 -2.80 -6.31
CA ARG A 434 21.24 -2.47 -7.21
C ARG A 434 20.89 -3.69 -8.07
N ASP A 435 19.63 -3.87 -8.44
CA ASP A 435 19.20 -5.00 -9.28
C ASP A 435 20.00 -5.07 -10.59
N GLU A 436 20.30 -3.90 -11.17
CA GLU A 436 21.06 -3.79 -12.43
C GLU A 436 22.47 -4.39 -12.33
N PHE A 437 23.05 -4.51 -11.13
CA PHE A 437 24.33 -5.18 -10.93
C PHE A 437 24.28 -6.68 -11.26
N TYR A 438 23.14 -7.33 -11.01
CA TYR A 438 22.97 -8.77 -11.24
C TYR A 438 22.36 -9.08 -12.59
N VAL A 439 21.36 -8.30 -13.01
CA VAL A 439 20.58 -8.60 -14.22
C VAL A 439 20.81 -7.62 -15.37
N GLY A 440 21.61 -6.57 -15.19
CA GLY A 440 21.79 -5.49 -16.18
C GLY A 440 20.60 -4.52 -16.23
N THR A 441 20.76 -3.40 -16.92
CA THR A 441 19.65 -2.45 -17.16
C THR A 441 18.61 -3.06 -18.14
N PRO A 442 17.36 -2.55 -18.18
CA PRO A 442 16.39 -2.98 -19.19
C PRO A 442 16.94 -2.90 -20.62
N GLU A 443 17.69 -1.84 -20.92
CA GLU A 443 18.28 -1.60 -22.24
C GLU A 443 19.42 -2.59 -22.53
N GLU A 444 20.25 -2.92 -21.53
CA GLU A 444 21.30 -3.93 -21.63
C GLU A 444 20.73 -5.35 -21.82
N ARG A 445 19.64 -5.70 -21.12
CA ARG A 445 18.95 -6.99 -21.29
C ARG A 445 18.38 -7.13 -22.70
N ALA A 446 17.71 -6.09 -23.18
CA ALA A 446 17.21 -6.03 -24.56
C ALA A 446 18.34 -6.16 -25.59
N ALA A 447 19.48 -5.49 -25.38
CA ALA A 447 20.64 -5.56 -26.26
C ALA A 447 21.34 -6.93 -26.26
N MET A 448 21.31 -7.65 -25.14
CA MET A 448 21.92 -8.99 -25.00
C MET A 448 21.02 -10.13 -25.50
N GLY A 449 19.80 -9.85 -25.98
CA GLY A 449 18.85 -10.89 -26.37
C GLY A 449 18.39 -11.77 -25.22
N LYS A 450 18.66 -11.35 -23.97
CA LYS A 450 18.08 -11.96 -22.77
C LYS A 450 16.64 -11.47 -22.71
N LYS A 451 15.70 -12.29 -23.16
CA LYS A 451 14.28 -11.94 -23.17
C LYS A 451 13.86 -11.58 -21.74
N ASP A 452 13.38 -10.36 -21.54
CA ASP A 452 12.46 -10.09 -20.44
C ASP A 452 11.27 -11.06 -20.61
N ASP A 453 10.68 -11.54 -19.51
CA ASP A 453 9.61 -12.54 -19.55
C ASP A 453 8.35 -11.88 -20.15
N GLU A 454 8.30 -11.83 -21.49
CA GLU A 454 7.22 -11.26 -22.29
C GLU A 454 5.88 -11.91 -21.92
N GLU A 455 5.88 -13.15 -21.40
CA GLU A 455 4.68 -13.84 -20.93
C GLU A 455 4.19 -13.33 -19.57
N SER A 456 5.08 -12.88 -18.68
CA SER A 456 4.71 -12.25 -17.39
C SER A 456 4.21 -10.81 -17.57
N VAL A 457 4.84 -10.07 -18.51
CA VAL A 457 4.40 -8.75 -18.96
C VAL A 457 3.15 -8.89 -19.84
N ALA A 458 2.94 -10.01 -20.54
CA ALA A 458 1.68 -10.29 -21.23
C ALA A 458 0.57 -10.75 -20.27
N SER A 459 0.84 -11.58 -19.27
CA SER A 459 -0.21 -12.03 -18.34
C SER A 459 -0.62 -10.94 -17.35
N HIS A 460 0.28 -9.99 -17.05
CA HIS A 460 0.00 -8.84 -16.18
C HIS A 460 -0.14 -7.50 -16.92
N ALA A 461 0.28 -7.39 -18.19
CA ALA A 461 0.17 -6.18 -19.02
C ALA A 461 -0.36 -6.39 -20.46
N HIS A 462 -0.79 -7.60 -20.89
CA HIS A 462 -1.73 -7.72 -22.02
C HIS A 462 -3.14 -7.29 -21.60
N VAL A 463 -3.26 -6.01 -21.30
CA VAL A 463 -4.52 -5.31 -21.52
C VAL A 463 -4.26 -3.91 -22.07
N GLY A 464 -3.46 -3.82 -23.14
CA GLY A 464 -2.95 -2.54 -23.66
C GLY A 464 -2.84 -2.34 -25.17
N THR A 465 -3.19 -3.32 -26.03
CA THR A 465 -3.08 -3.17 -27.50
C THR A 465 -4.19 -3.89 -28.27
N ALA A 466 -5.46 -3.61 -27.96
CA ALA A 466 -6.57 -3.94 -28.86
C ALA A 466 -6.86 -2.84 -29.91
N PHE A 467 -6.00 -1.81 -30.02
CA PHE A 467 -6.12 -0.76 -31.06
C PHE A 467 -5.10 -0.88 -32.20
N VAL A 468 -4.30 -1.96 -32.27
CA VAL A 468 -3.26 -2.10 -33.33
C VAL A 468 -3.48 -3.30 -34.26
N ASN A 469 -4.44 -4.20 -33.99
CA ASN A 469 -4.63 -5.39 -34.84
C ASN A 469 -5.90 -5.43 -35.70
N ASP A 470 -6.72 -4.38 -35.73
CA ASP A 470 -7.90 -4.36 -36.61
C ASP A 470 -7.58 -3.89 -38.05
N GLU A 471 -6.50 -3.13 -38.28
CA GLU A 471 -6.07 -2.80 -39.64
C GLU A 471 -5.35 -3.98 -40.33
N THR A 472 -4.61 -4.79 -39.57
CA THR A 472 -3.90 -5.97 -40.12
C THR A 472 -4.84 -7.14 -40.42
N LYS A 473 -5.96 -7.26 -39.67
CA LYS A 473 -7.00 -8.25 -39.96
C LYS A 473 -7.87 -7.88 -41.16
N MET A 474 -8.07 -6.60 -41.46
CA MET A 474 -8.72 -6.19 -42.71
C MET A 474 -7.80 -6.36 -43.93
N ALA A 475 -6.49 -6.06 -43.82
CA ALA A 475 -5.55 -6.21 -44.93
C ALA A 475 -5.33 -7.68 -45.37
N ASN A 476 -5.38 -8.64 -44.44
CA ASN A 476 -5.25 -10.06 -44.77
C ASN A 476 -6.54 -10.71 -45.29
N LYS A 477 -7.71 -10.13 -45.01
CA LYS A 477 -8.99 -10.61 -45.57
C LYS A 477 -9.19 -10.16 -47.01
N THR A 478 -8.66 -9.00 -47.40
CA THR A 478 -8.74 -8.51 -48.78
C THR A 478 -7.76 -9.23 -49.73
N LYS A 479 -6.64 -9.76 -49.22
CA LYS A 479 -5.67 -10.55 -50.03
C LYS A 479 -6.05 -12.01 -50.23
N THR A 480 -6.91 -12.58 -49.38
CA THR A 480 -7.38 -13.97 -49.53
C THR A 480 -8.59 -14.12 -50.44
N VAL A 481 -9.28 -13.02 -50.79
CA VAL A 481 -10.44 -13.05 -51.70
C VAL A 481 -10.05 -12.79 -53.16
N SER A 482 -8.84 -12.31 -53.46
CA SER A 482 -8.41 -12.00 -54.84
C SER A 482 -7.62 -13.09 -55.56
N ASN A 483 -7.38 -14.26 -54.94
CA ASN A 483 -6.52 -15.31 -55.51
C ASN A 483 -7.23 -16.62 -55.89
N ASP A 484 -8.57 -16.69 -55.76
CA ASP A 484 -9.37 -17.87 -56.15
C ASP A 484 -10.28 -17.62 -57.38
N GLU A 485 -9.95 -16.63 -58.21
CA GLU A 485 -10.50 -16.50 -59.57
C GLU A 485 -9.35 -16.44 -60.59
N ASN A 486 -8.76 -17.60 -60.89
CA ASN A 486 -8.13 -17.98 -62.18
C ASN A 486 -7.33 -19.29 -62.01
N ALA A 487 -8.02 -20.42 -61.96
CA ALA A 487 -7.51 -21.74 -62.37
C ALA A 487 -8.68 -22.71 -62.56
#